data_AF-A0A419ELD5-F1
#
_entry.id   AF-A0A419ELD5-F1
#
_cell.length_a   1.000
_cell.length_b   1.000
_cell.length_c   1.000
_cell.angle_alpha   90.00
_cell.angle_beta   90.00
_cell.angle_gamma   90.00
#
_symmetry.space_group_name_H-M   'P 1'
#
loop_
_entity.id
_entity.type
_entity.pdbx_description
1 polymer ?
#
loop_
_entity_poly.entity_id
_entity_poly.type
_entity_poly.pdbx_seq_one_letter_code
_entity_poly.pdbx_strand_id
1 'polypeptide(L)' 'MKEKLKDYSSSPYQHAKKLTDPVIGEYRFRIGDHRVIFDISGNNIIVLRIGHRKDIYR' A
#
# COMPACT_ATOMS: atom_id res chain seq x y z
N MET A 1 12.40 -3.57 -1.55
CA MET A 1 11.08 -3.54 -0.86
C MET A 1 11.17 -2.81 0.48
N LYS A 2 11.97 -3.30 1.46
CA LYS A 2 12.07 -2.71 2.81
C LYS A 2 12.43 -1.22 2.83
N GLU A 3 13.49 -0.81 2.14
CA GLU A 3 13.93 0.59 2.13
C GLU A 3 12.85 1.53 1.60
N LYS A 4 12.25 1.19 0.45
CA LYS A 4 11.13 1.95 -0.12
C LYS A 4 9.91 2.04 0.80
N LEU A 5 9.62 0.97 1.55
CA LEU A 5 8.50 0.99 2.49
C LEU A 5 8.75 1.99 3.64
N LYS A 6 10.00 2.06 4.11
CA LYS A 6 10.43 3.01 5.14
C LYS A 6 10.30 4.44 4.64
N ASP A 7 10.80 4.72 3.44
CA ASP A 7 10.66 6.04 2.81
C ASP A 7 9.17 6.41 2.69
N TYR A 8 8.34 5.51 2.17
CA TYR A 8 6.92 5.79 1.94
C TYR A 8 6.15 5.99 3.24
N SER A 9 6.52 5.30 4.31
CA SER A 9 5.89 5.46 5.63
C SER A 9 6.09 6.85 6.24
N SER A 10 7.14 7.59 5.82
CA SER A 10 7.39 8.94 6.31
C SER A 10 6.44 9.99 5.71
N SER A 11 5.87 9.71 4.53
CA SER A 11 4.93 10.59 3.84
C SER A 11 3.94 9.76 3.01
N PRO A 12 3.07 8.97 3.67
CA PRO A 12 2.27 7.93 3.02
C PRO A 12 1.36 8.51 1.94
N TYR A 13 0.69 9.63 2.19
CA TYR A 13 -0.23 10.25 1.22
C TYR A 13 0.45 10.68 -0.09
N GLN A 14 1.75 10.98 -0.10
CA GLN A 14 2.48 11.35 -1.32
C GLN A 14 2.77 10.15 -2.22
N HIS A 15 2.87 8.96 -1.63
CA HIS A 15 3.23 7.73 -2.34
C HIS A 15 2.04 6.77 -2.50
N ALA A 16 0.97 6.98 -1.73
CA ALA A 16 -0.26 6.22 -1.77
C ALA A 16 -1.08 6.57 -3.01
N LYS A 17 -1.68 5.54 -3.61
CA LYS A 17 -2.80 5.73 -4.53
C LYS A 17 -4.06 5.22 -3.87
N LYS A 18 -5.11 6.04 -3.85
CA LYS A 18 -6.44 5.62 -3.42
C LYS A 18 -6.96 4.55 -4.39
N LEU A 19 -7.53 3.48 -3.84
CA LEU A 19 -8.17 2.43 -4.61
C LEU A 19 -9.56 2.93 -5.05
N THR A 20 -9.93 2.59 -6.29
CA THR A 20 -11.24 2.96 -6.87
C THR A 20 -12.36 2.05 -6.37
N ASP A 21 -12.03 0.81 -6.02
CA ASP A 21 -12.94 -0.20 -5.48
C ASP A 21 -12.29 -0.85 -4.24
N PRO A 22 -12.46 -0.24 -3.05
CA PRO A 22 -11.78 -0.65 -1.84
C PRO A 22 -12.46 -1.85 -1.18
N VAL A 23 -12.25 -3.05 -1.73
CA VAL A 23 -12.77 -4.31 -1.13
C VAL A 23 -11.91 -4.76 0.06
N ILE A 24 -10.59 -4.53 -0.01
CA ILE A 24 -9.61 -5.03 0.97
C ILE A 24 -8.91 -3.89 1.72
N GLY A 25 -8.97 -2.65 1.22
CA GLY A 25 -8.35 -1.47 1.83
C GLY A 25 -8.52 -0.23 0.95
N GLU A 26 -8.19 0.94 1.48
CA GLU A 26 -8.39 2.24 0.85
C GLU A 26 -7.22 2.68 -0.03
N TYR A 27 -6.00 2.29 0.33
CA TYR A 27 -4.79 2.77 -0.32
C TYR A 27 -3.88 1.65 -0.79
N ARG A 28 -3.01 2.01 -1.74
CA ARG A 28 -1.98 1.11 -2.26
C ARG A 28 -0.67 1.82 -2.54
N PHE A 29 0.43 1.25 -2.07
CA PHE A 29 1.77 1.59 -2.55
C PHE A 29 2.16 0.72 -3.75
N ARG A 30 2.84 1.33 -4.72
CA ARG A 30 3.48 0.62 -5.84
C ARG A 30 5.00 0.60 -5.60
N ILE A 31 5.57 -0.57 -5.37
CA ILE A 31 7.01 -0.75 -5.14
C ILE A 31 7.53 -1.75 -6.16
N GLY A 32 8.03 -1.25 -7.30
CA GLY A 32 8.42 -2.08 -8.43
C GLY A 32 7.26 -2.95 -8.91
N ASP A 33 7.43 -4.27 -8.83
CA ASP A 33 6.43 -5.28 -9.18
C ASP A 33 5.53 -5.73 -8.01
N HIS A 34 5.74 -5.20 -6.81
CA HIS A 34 4.92 -5.50 -5.64
C HIS A 34 3.98 -4.36 -5.30
N ARG A 35 2.83 -4.73 -4.74
CA ARG A 35 1.77 -3.83 -4.26
C ARG A 35 1.59 -4.09 -2.78
N VAL A 36 1.37 -3.01 -2.03
CA VAL A 36 1.04 -3.06 -0.61
C VAL A 36 -0.28 -2.36 -0.47
N ILE A 37 -1.33 -3.09 -0.10
CA ILE A 37 -2.65 -2.57 0.21
C ILE A 37 -2.70 -2.30 1.71
N PHE A 38 -3.17 -1.12 2.07
CA PHE A 38 -3.17 -0.66 3.46
C PHE A 38 -4.25 0.39 3.69
N ASP A 39 -4.57 0.58 4.97
CA ASP A 39 -5.39 1.69 5.48
C ASP A 39 -4.55 2.61 6.35
N ILE A 40 -5.01 3.84 6.52
CA ILE A 40 -4.42 4.81 7.45
C ILE A 40 -5.43 5.06 8.56
N SER A 41 -5.05 4.75 9.80
CA SER A 41 -5.86 4.98 11.00
C SER A 41 -5.10 5.85 11.98
N GLY A 42 -5.43 7.14 12.01
CA GLY A 42 -4.67 8.15 12.74
C GLY A 42 -3.25 8.24 12.19
N ASN A 43 -2.26 7.95 13.05
CA ASN A 43 -0.84 7.98 12.67
C ASN A 43 -0.31 6.59 12.24
N ASN A 44 -1.17 5.58 12.17
CA ASN A 44 -0.77 4.22 11.86
C ASN A 44 -1.09 3.86 10.40
N ILE A 45 -0.16 3.14 9.77
CA ILE A 45 -0.37 2.46 8.50
C ILE A 45 -0.66 1.00 8.81
N ILE A 46 -1.86 0.54 8.49
CA ILE A 46 -2.30 -0.84 8.70
C ILE A 46 -2.13 -1.59 7.38
N VAL A 47 -1.11 -2.45 7.29
CA VAL A 47 -0.87 -3.24 6.08
C VAL A 47 -1.80 -4.45 6.04
N LEU A 48 -2.61 -4.54 4.99
CA LEU A 48 -3.67 -5.55 4.85
C LEU A 48 -3.24 -6.68 3.91
N ARG A 49 -2.53 -6.33 2.83
CA ARG A 49 -2.02 -7.31 1.87
C ARG A 49 -0.75 -6.83 1.21
N ILE A 50 0.22 -7.73 1.07
CA ILE A 50 1.42 -7.54 0.25
C ILE A 50 1.45 -8.63 -0.80
N GLY A 51 1.68 -8.26 -2.06
CA GLY A 51 1.75 -9.26 -3.12
C GLY A 51 2.35 -8.72 -4.40
N HIS A 52 2.77 -9.64 -5.26
CA HIS A 52 3.19 -9.31 -6.60
C HIS A 52 1.99 -8.87 -7.45
N ARG A 53 2.20 -7.99 -8.44
CA ARG A 53 1.14 -7.35 -9.23
C ARG A 53 0.18 -8.31 -9.93
N LYS A 54 0.66 -9.53 -10.24
CA LYS A 54 -0.09 -10.57 -10.94
C LYS A 54 -1.02 -11.36 -10.00
N ASP A 55 -0.73 -11.32 -8.71
CA ASP A 55 -1.34 -12.24 -7.73
C ASP A 55 -2.18 -11.49 -6.70
N ILE A 56 -1.90 -10.20 -6.45
CA ILE A 56 -2.56 -9.46 -5.37
C ILE A 56 -4.06 -9.21 -5.59
N TYR A 57 -4.51 -9.24 -6.85
CA TYR A 57 -5.91 -9.08 -7.25
C TYR A 57 -6.62 -10.40 -7.58
N ARG A 58 -5.94 -11.52 -7.36
CA ARG A 58 -6.58 -12.85 -7.35
C ARG A 58 -7.00 -13.17 -5.92
#